data_AF-R4LLD2-F1
#
_entry.id   AF-R4LLD2-F1
#
_cell.length_a   1.000
_cell.length_b   1.000
_cell.length_c   1.000
_cell.angle_alpha   90.00
_cell.angle_beta   90.00
_cell.angle_gamma   90.00
#
_symmetry.space_group_name_H-M   'P 1'
#
loop_
_entity.id
_entity.type
_entity.pdbx_description
1 polymer ?
#
loop_
_entity_poly.entity_id
_entity_poly.type
_entity_poly.pdbx_seq_one_letter_code
_entity_poly.pdbx_strand_id
1 'polypeptide(L)' 'MSQWWAAPFTADGLVFTTAEHYMMWRKATLFGDDAMAERVLAAPHPHAAKALGGRVSGFDQ' A
#
# COMPACT_ATOMS: atom_id res chain seq x y z
N MET A 1 -11.54 -10.53 -16.28
CA MET A 1 -10.26 -9.99 -16.80
C MET A 1 -9.50 -9.39 -15.63
N SER A 2 -8.34 -9.91 -15.26
CA SER A 2 -7.57 -9.29 -14.18
C SER A 2 -6.30 -8.68 -14.75
N GLN A 3 -6.34 -7.37 -14.95
CA GLN A 3 -5.23 -6.54 -15.36
C GLN A 3 -4.32 -6.30 -14.15
N TRP A 4 -3.52 -7.31 -13.78
CA TRP A 4 -2.47 -7.21 -12.76
C TRP A 4 -1.18 -6.67 -13.37
N TRP A 5 -1.22 -5.54 -14.08
CA TRP A 5 0.03 -5.01 -14.62
C TRP A 5 0.82 -4.33 -13.51
N ALA A 6 1.88 -5.01 -13.05
CA ALA A 6 2.91 -4.36 -12.27
C ALA A 6 3.49 -3.22 -13.12
N ALA A 7 3.33 -2.00 -12.64
CA ALA A 7 3.86 -0.80 -13.28
C ALA A 7 4.64 -0.07 -12.20
N PRO A 8 5.90 -0.47 -11.96
CA PRO A 8 6.71 0.14 -10.93
C PRO A 8 6.87 1.64 -11.19
N PHE A 9 6.70 2.45 -10.16
CA PHE A 9 6.93 3.88 -10.22
C PHE A 9 7.51 4.39 -8.92
N THR A 10 8.12 5.57 -8.98
CA THR A 10 8.68 6.24 -7.80
C THR A 10 7.74 7.33 -7.32
N ALA A 11 7.45 7.36 -6.02
CA ALA A 11 6.71 8.43 -5.35
C ALA A 11 7.27 8.61 -3.94
N ASP A 12 7.31 9.84 -3.42
CA ASP A 12 7.85 10.14 -2.07
C ASP A 12 9.25 9.54 -1.79
N GLY A 13 10.07 9.36 -2.83
CA GLY A 13 11.40 8.74 -2.73
C GLY A 13 11.42 7.21 -2.63
N LEU A 14 10.26 6.54 -2.68
CA LEU A 14 10.12 5.08 -2.65
C LEU A 14 9.64 4.53 -3.98
N VAL A 15 10.02 3.29 -4.29
CA VAL A 15 9.54 2.56 -5.47
C VAL A 15 8.36 1.68 -5.07
N PHE A 16 7.24 1.82 -5.78
CA PHE A 16 6.03 1.05 -5.59
C PHE A 16 5.76 0.16 -6.78
N THR A 17 5.53 -1.13 -6.53
CA THR A 17 5.25 -2.12 -7.59
C THR A 17 3.94 -1.84 -8.33
N THR A 18 2.95 -1.26 -7.64
CA THR A 18 1.66 -0.86 -8.22
C THR A 18 1.06 0.35 -7.50
N ALA A 19 0.08 1.00 -8.12
CA ALA A 19 -0.64 2.12 -7.51
C ALA A 19 -1.32 1.74 -6.18
N GLU A 20 -1.81 0.50 -6.06
CA GLU A 20 -2.42 0.01 -4.83
C GLU A 20 -1.44 -0.01 -3.65
N HIS A 21 -0.16 -0.36 -3.88
CA HIS A 21 0.87 -0.32 -2.84
C HIS A 21 1.05 1.11 -2.35
N TYR A 22 1.17 2.07 -3.27
CA TYR A 22 1.30 3.48 -2.91
C TYR A 22 0.09 3.98 -2.12
N MET A 23 -1.13 3.72 -2.58
CA MET A 23 -2.34 4.18 -1.91
C MET A 23 -2.43 3.66 -0.47
N MET A 24 -2.17 2.36 -0.27
CA MET A 24 -2.29 1.74 1.04
C MET A 24 -1.13 2.12 1.97
N TRP A 25 0.09 2.31 1.43
CA TRP A 25 1.24 2.83 2.16
C TRP A 25 0.96 4.26 2.62
N ARG A 26 0.50 5.12 1.69
CA ARG A 26 0.19 6.52 2.00
C ARG A 26 -0.92 6.62 3.03
N LYS A 27 -1.96 5.78 2.94
CA LYS A 27 -3.00 5.67 3.97
C LYS A 27 -2.38 5.33 5.32
N ALA A 28 -1.59 4.26 5.42
CA ALA A 28 -0.94 3.87 6.67
C ALA A 28 -0.10 5.01 7.27
N THR A 29 0.72 5.69 6.45
CA THR A 29 1.51 6.84 6.90
C THR A 29 0.67 8.03 7.37
N LEU A 30 -0.49 8.29 6.73
CA LEU A 30 -1.39 9.38 7.13
C LEU A 30 -2.01 9.15 8.50
N PHE A 31 -2.20 7.89 8.90
CA PHE A 31 -2.72 7.52 10.22
C PHE A 31 -1.61 7.19 11.23
N GLY A 32 -0.33 7.36 10.85
CA GLY A 32 0.81 7.07 11.73
C GLY A 32 1.05 5.58 11.99
N ASP A 33 0.52 4.69 11.14
CA ASP A 33 0.70 3.23 11.25
C ASP A 33 1.91 2.78 10.41
N ASP A 34 3.11 3.14 10.86
CA ASP A 34 4.37 2.86 10.14
C ASP A 34 4.60 1.36 9.95
N ALA A 35 4.23 0.55 10.95
CA ALA A 35 4.30 -0.90 10.87
C ALA A 35 3.41 -1.46 9.75
N MET A 36 2.21 -0.89 9.53
CA MET A 36 1.38 -1.28 8.40
C MET A 36 1.95 -0.78 7.08
N ALA A 37 2.54 0.42 7.05
CA ALA A 37 3.17 0.98 5.86
C ALA A 37 4.28 0.06 5.33
N GLU A 38 5.16 -0.45 6.20
CA GLU A 38 6.20 -1.41 5.85
C GLU A 38 5.62 -2.73 5.29
N ARG A 39 4.55 -3.24 5.91
CA ARG A 39 3.89 -4.47 5.44
C ARG A 39 3.26 -4.28 4.06
N VAL A 40 2.69 -3.10 3.79
CA VAL A 40 2.15 -2.76 2.47
C VAL A 40 3.27 -2.72 1.43
N LEU A 41 4.41 -2.11 1.73
CA LEU A 41 5.57 -2.07 0.81
C LEU A 41 6.08 -3.47 0.47
N ALA A 42 6.08 -4.39 1.45
CA ALA A 42 6.52 -5.77 1.28
C ALA A 42 5.47 -6.70 0.64
N ALA A 43 4.26 -6.22 0.34
CA ALA A 43 3.19 -7.07 -0.18
C ALA A 43 3.54 -7.63 -1.58
N PRO A 44 3.27 -8.92 -1.86
CA PRO A 44 3.69 -9.54 -3.12
C PRO A 44 2.79 -9.20 -4.32
N HIS A 45 1.58 -8.69 -4.08
CA HIS A 45 0.62 -8.35 -5.13
C HIS A 45 -0.40 -7.31 -4.63
N PRO A 46 -1.03 -6.51 -5.52
CA PRO A 46 -1.92 -5.43 -5.10
C PRO A 46 -3.09 -5.88 -4.22
N HIS A 47 -3.60 -7.11 -4.36
CA HIS A 47 -4.64 -7.62 -3.45
C HIS A 47 -4.19 -7.66 -1.98
N ALA A 48 -2.93 -8.05 -1.75
CA ALA A 48 -2.37 -8.15 -0.41
C ALA A 48 -2.16 -6.74 0.15
N ALA A 49 -1.63 -5.81 -0.66
CA ALA A 49 -1.53 -4.40 -0.30
C ALA A 49 -2.91 -3.82 0.10
N LYS A 50 -3.94 -4.06 -0.71
CA LYS A 50 -5.32 -3.65 -0.44
C LYS A 50 -5.87 -4.23 0.86
N ALA A 51 -5.70 -5.53 1.08
CA ALA A 51 -6.15 -6.20 2.29
C ALA A 51 -5.45 -5.67 3.56
N LEU A 52 -4.17 -5.34 3.46
CA LEU A 52 -3.39 -4.73 4.54
C LEU A 52 -3.87 -3.29 4.82
N GLY A 53 -4.05 -2.47 3.78
CA GLY A 53 -4.54 -1.11 3.94
C GLY A 53 -5.97 -1.00 4.48
N GLY A 54 -6.77 -2.06 4.35
CA GLY A 54 -8.06 -2.22 5.02
C GLY A 54 -7.96 -2.42 6.54
N ARG A 55 -6.76 -2.69 7.08
CA ARG A 55 -6.49 -2.93 8.51
C ARG A 55 -5.66 -1.81 9.16
N VAL A 56 -5.41 -0.71 8.45
CA VAL A 56 -4.71 0.46 9.00
C VAL A 56 -5.45 0.95 10.24
N SER A 57 -4.75 0.99 11.36
CA SER A 57 -5.28 1.49 12.62
C SER A 57 -5.51 3.01 12.59
N GLY A 58 -6.42 3.53 13.40
CA GLY A 58 -6.74 4.97 13.43
C GLY A 58 -7.72 5.45 12.34
N PHE A 59 -8.17 4.57 11.46
CA PHE A 59 -9.30 4.85 10.56
C PHE A 59 -10.61 4.55 11.31
N ASP A 60 -11.16 5.54 12.03
CA ASP A 60 -12.58 5.52 12.38
C ASP A 60 -13.37 5.71 11.07
N GLN A 61 -14.22 4.74 10.75
CA GLN A 61 -15.04 4.71 9.54
C GLN A 61 -16.28 5.59 9.67
#